data_AF-A0A661HJQ8-F1
#
_entry.id   AF-A0A661HJQ8-F1
#
_cell.length_a   1.000
_cell.length_b   1.000
_cell.length_c   1.000
_cell.angle_alpha   90.00
_cell.angle_beta   90.00
_cell.angle_gamma   90.00
#
_symmetry.space_group_name_H-M   'P 1'
#
loop_
_entity.id
_entity.type
_entity.pdbx_description
1 polymer ?
#
loop_
_entity_poly.entity_id
_entity_poly.type
_entity_poly.pdbx_seq_one_letter_code
_entity_poly.pdbx_strand_id
1 'polypeptide(L)'
;MIDSKKLISTQINDTIPQFIRIEYPNFVAFIKSYYEWMEKQGAPYQFIANAMNFADVDRTSLELLDKFGENFLQPLPDIIYDQNNIATLVKYIEQYYSARGSEKAFQFLFRLFEYKDDAEHDLEFYYPSYDMLRVSDGKWVNERSLKIKNPPEYVMEWESGELRGDHSGAIAVIDEIKLYETSSGVPIAELFLLEFDVMHTPEKFICGEPLTVKTIDEQVYTSDSDRLPEDIYLEFFPETVFYGVEITKPSKYNVPSQRVKVITTGEGEDASVVVDQTGKGVVTSFAIIDGGEDYQVGDKVYTEGDTFGSGAYGAVSEVGVNNAITKIDLIFEGHDYTCCQAVKVNSRYGKRAILIMETDDIGYLKTVEIRDFGVGYLVEETTLEFNTSMRIYDIYRDGFIGEHIVGQTSGATGVVEFWKRDTGVISVDVLSGEFIAGEQFIGINGGGSAYIYDIAKAEGIMVDGCICRYKGRYLNMDGHISSLKYIQDSYFYQMFSYMLKTEQDKSEWKEYVKHVHPAGTIGFSYRDVVSQYFNESYGGFICPHLETTEFYKFS
;
A
#
# COMPACT_ATOMS: atom_id res chain seq x y z
N MET A 1 -31.96 -42.51 -41.55
CA MET A 1 -32.69 -43.32 -42.56
C MET A 1 -31.78 -44.45 -43.01
N ILE A 2 -32.29 -45.69 -43.01
CA ILE A 2 -31.54 -46.84 -43.53
C ILE A 2 -31.41 -46.65 -45.04
N ASP A 3 -30.19 -46.78 -45.58
CA ASP A 3 -29.95 -46.79 -47.02
C ASP A 3 -30.80 -47.91 -47.66
N SER A 4 -31.58 -47.60 -48.69
CA SER A 4 -32.48 -48.55 -49.34
C SER A 4 -31.75 -49.78 -49.91
N LYS A 5 -30.44 -49.65 -50.15
CA LYS A 5 -29.55 -50.76 -50.56
C LYS A 5 -29.17 -51.71 -49.41
N LYS A 6 -29.40 -51.34 -48.14
CA LYS A 6 -29.11 -52.14 -46.95
C LYS A 6 -30.34 -52.83 -46.34
N LEU A 7 -31.52 -52.64 -46.93
CA LEU A 7 -32.73 -53.34 -46.54
C LEU A 7 -32.66 -54.79 -47.05
N ILE A 8 -32.85 -55.76 -46.15
CA ILE A 8 -32.92 -57.17 -46.51
C ILE A 8 -34.22 -57.43 -47.28
N SER A 9 -35.31 -56.73 -46.94
CA SER A 9 -36.61 -56.86 -47.61
C SER A 9 -36.57 -56.65 -49.13
N THR A 10 -35.64 -55.82 -49.61
CA THR A 10 -35.44 -55.54 -51.05
C THR A 10 -34.53 -56.58 -51.74
N GLN A 11 -33.73 -57.32 -50.97
CA GLN A 11 -32.76 -58.31 -51.45
C GLN A 11 -33.25 -59.76 -51.32
N ILE A 12 -34.40 -60.01 -50.68
CA ILE A 12 -34.95 -61.36 -50.44
C ILE A 12 -35.09 -62.18 -51.72
N ASN A 13 -35.48 -61.52 -52.82
CA ASN A 13 -35.63 -62.17 -54.10
C ASN A 13 -34.29 -62.70 -54.64
N ASP A 14 -33.16 -62.10 -54.30
CA ASP A 14 -31.84 -62.50 -54.78
C ASP A 14 -31.19 -63.56 -53.86
N THR A 15 -31.58 -63.59 -52.58
CA THR A 15 -31.10 -64.60 -51.60
C THR A 15 -31.84 -65.93 -51.63
N ILE A 16 -33.10 -65.95 -52.10
CA ILE A 16 -33.91 -67.18 -52.12
C ILE A 16 -33.75 -67.91 -53.47
N PRO A 17 -33.44 -69.22 -53.47
CA PRO A 17 -33.35 -70.02 -54.69
C PRO A 17 -34.57 -69.91 -55.60
N GLN A 18 -34.35 -69.92 -56.92
CA GLN A 18 -35.40 -69.69 -57.91
C GLN A 18 -36.57 -70.68 -57.82
N PHE A 19 -36.32 -71.94 -57.43
CA PHE A 19 -37.37 -72.95 -57.30
C PHE A 19 -38.38 -72.60 -56.18
N ILE A 20 -37.92 -72.05 -55.05
CA ILE A 20 -38.78 -71.64 -53.94
C ILE A 20 -39.63 -70.42 -54.32
N ARG A 21 -39.08 -69.51 -55.13
CA ARG A 21 -39.78 -68.31 -55.62
C ARG A 21 -40.96 -68.65 -56.54
N ILE A 22 -40.82 -69.72 -57.33
CA ILE A 22 -41.85 -70.15 -58.29
C ILE A 22 -42.90 -71.05 -57.62
N GLU A 23 -42.46 -72.00 -56.80
CA GLU A 23 -43.34 -73.02 -56.21
C GLU A 23 -44.09 -72.54 -54.97
N TYR A 24 -43.53 -71.59 -54.21
CA TYR A 24 -44.08 -71.18 -52.91
C TYR A 24 -44.18 -69.64 -52.75
N PRO A 25 -45.02 -68.96 -53.55
CA PRO A 25 -45.12 -67.50 -53.54
C PRO A 25 -45.58 -66.92 -52.20
N ASN A 26 -46.49 -67.58 -51.50
CA ASN A 26 -46.99 -67.14 -50.19
C ASN A 26 -45.89 -67.20 -49.10
N PHE A 27 -44.97 -68.15 -49.20
CA PHE A 27 -43.85 -68.27 -48.28
C PHE A 27 -42.84 -67.14 -48.49
N VAL A 28 -42.52 -66.80 -49.74
CA VAL A 28 -41.66 -65.65 -50.05
C VAL A 28 -42.27 -64.33 -49.58
N ALA A 29 -43.58 -64.15 -49.76
CA ALA A 29 -44.29 -62.98 -49.26
C ALA A 29 -44.24 -62.88 -47.72
N PHE A 30 -44.41 -64.00 -47.01
CA PHE A 30 -44.28 -64.05 -45.55
C PHE A 30 -42.87 -63.68 -45.07
N ILE A 31 -41.83 -64.25 -45.67
CA ILE A 31 -40.44 -63.92 -45.34
C ILE A 31 -40.15 -62.44 -45.62
N LYS A 32 -40.66 -61.90 -46.73
CA LYS A 32 -40.56 -60.47 -47.03
C LYS A 32 -41.20 -59.60 -45.95
N SER A 33 -42.44 -59.87 -45.57
CA SER A 33 -43.12 -59.11 -44.51
C SER A 33 -42.46 -59.27 -43.13
N TYR A 34 -41.81 -60.40 -42.84
CA TYR A 34 -41.03 -60.60 -41.62
C TYR A 34 -39.81 -59.68 -41.55
N TYR A 35 -39.03 -59.58 -42.63
CA TYR A 35 -37.90 -58.64 -42.69
C TYR A 35 -38.35 -57.18 -42.74
N GLU A 36 -39.45 -56.86 -43.44
CA GLU A 36 -40.06 -55.53 -43.40
C GLU A 36 -40.50 -55.14 -41.97
N TRP A 37 -40.97 -56.09 -41.16
CA TRP A 37 -41.25 -55.86 -39.75
C TRP A 37 -39.97 -55.64 -38.93
N MET A 38 -38.91 -56.44 -39.16
CA MET A 38 -37.62 -56.27 -38.47
C MET A 38 -36.90 -54.97 -38.84
N GLU A 39 -37.23 -54.36 -39.98
CA GLU A 39 -36.70 -53.08 -40.47
C GLU A 39 -37.48 -51.86 -39.94
N LYS A 40 -38.63 -52.06 -39.26
CA LYS A 40 -39.40 -50.95 -38.67
C LYS A 40 -38.62 -50.24 -37.57
N GLN A 41 -39.00 -48.99 -37.32
CA GLN A 41 -38.45 -48.21 -36.21
C GLN A 41 -38.71 -48.93 -34.86
N GLY A 42 -37.66 -49.14 -34.07
CA GLY A 42 -37.68 -49.89 -32.81
C GLY A 42 -37.46 -51.41 -32.95
N ALA A 43 -37.29 -51.94 -34.17
CA ALA A 43 -37.09 -53.37 -34.38
C ALA A 43 -35.58 -53.76 -34.43
N PRO A 44 -35.21 -55.01 -34.07
CA PRO A 44 -33.81 -55.37 -33.83
C PRO A 44 -32.85 -55.13 -35.00
N TYR A 45 -33.30 -55.34 -36.24
CA TYR A 45 -32.43 -55.17 -37.41
C TYR A 45 -32.15 -53.70 -37.70
N GLN A 46 -33.11 -52.80 -37.45
CA GLN A 46 -32.91 -51.35 -37.57
C GLN A 46 -31.79 -50.84 -36.65
N PHE A 47 -31.67 -51.41 -35.44
CA PHE A 47 -30.60 -51.06 -34.51
C PHE A 47 -29.23 -51.50 -35.01
N ILE A 48 -29.12 -52.73 -35.49
CA ILE A 48 -27.87 -53.28 -36.01
C ILE A 48 -27.43 -52.53 -37.28
N ALA A 49 -28.37 -52.24 -38.18
CA ALA A 49 -28.09 -51.55 -39.44
C ALA A 49 -27.65 -50.09 -39.24
N ASN A 50 -28.06 -49.45 -38.15
CA ASN A 50 -27.70 -48.06 -37.81
C ASN A 50 -26.73 -47.94 -36.63
N ALA A 51 -26.13 -49.04 -36.16
CA ALA A 51 -25.26 -49.03 -34.98
C ALA A 51 -24.12 -47.99 -35.08
N MET A 52 -23.54 -47.84 -36.28
CA MET A 52 -22.48 -46.86 -36.54
C MET A 52 -22.99 -45.40 -36.54
N ASN A 53 -24.27 -45.18 -36.84
CA ASN A 53 -24.90 -43.86 -36.75
C ASN A 53 -25.29 -43.53 -35.30
N PHE A 54 -25.62 -44.53 -34.49
CA PHE A 54 -25.94 -44.36 -33.07
C PHE A 54 -24.71 -44.16 -32.17
N ALA A 55 -23.50 -44.32 -32.72
CA ALA A 55 -22.27 -43.89 -32.07
C ALA A 55 -22.15 -42.36 -31.99
N ASP A 56 -22.82 -41.63 -32.89
CA ASP A 56 -22.92 -40.17 -32.84
C ASP A 56 -24.11 -39.77 -31.94
N VAL A 57 -23.81 -38.99 -30.91
CA VAL A 57 -24.78 -38.54 -29.89
C VAL A 57 -25.88 -37.68 -30.51
N ASP A 58 -25.59 -36.98 -31.62
CA ASP A 58 -26.59 -36.13 -32.30
C ASP A 58 -27.58 -36.97 -33.15
N ARG A 59 -27.35 -38.28 -33.33
CA ARG A 59 -28.10 -39.17 -34.24
C ARG A 59 -28.64 -40.45 -33.59
N THR A 60 -28.44 -40.59 -32.28
CA THR A 60 -28.83 -41.78 -31.51
C THR A 60 -30.33 -41.77 -31.14
N SER A 61 -30.85 -42.90 -30.68
CA SER A 61 -32.23 -43.01 -30.19
C SER A 61 -32.37 -42.38 -28.80
N LEU A 62 -33.57 -41.85 -28.49
CA LEU A 62 -33.89 -41.27 -27.17
C LEU A 62 -33.62 -42.26 -26.03
N GLU A 63 -34.00 -43.53 -26.19
CA GLU A 63 -33.74 -44.57 -25.18
C GLU A 63 -32.24 -44.76 -24.88
N LEU A 64 -31.38 -44.60 -25.90
CA LEU A 64 -29.93 -44.74 -25.72
C LEU A 64 -29.31 -43.46 -25.15
N LEU A 65 -29.84 -42.28 -25.50
CA LEU A 65 -29.46 -41.00 -24.88
C LEU A 65 -29.76 -40.98 -23.39
N ASP A 66 -30.92 -41.46 -22.97
CA ASP A 66 -31.28 -41.57 -21.56
C ASP A 66 -30.28 -42.46 -20.81
N LYS A 67 -29.88 -43.59 -21.42
CA LYS A 67 -28.84 -44.48 -20.87
C LYS A 67 -27.46 -43.85 -20.85
N PHE A 68 -27.12 -42.99 -21.79
CA PHE A 68 -25.88 -42.22 -21.71
C PHE A 68 -25.95 -41.16 -20.62
N GLY A 69 -27.08 -40.47 -20.45
CA GLY A 69 -27.31 -39.54 -19.36
C GLY A 69 -27.14 -40.20 -17.99
N GLU A 70 -27.84 -41.32 -17.75
CA GLU A 70 -27.78 -42.08 -16.50
C GLU A 70 -26.35 -42.53 -16.11
N ASN A 71 -25.47 -42.78 -17.08
CA ASN A 71 -24.11 -43.27 -16.82
C ASN A 71 -23.09 -42.14 -16.74
N PHE A 72 -23.19 -41.13 -17.61
CA PHE A 72 -22.16 -40.10 -17.77
C PHE A 72 -22.48 -38.80 -17.04
N LEU A 73 -23.74 -38.51 -16.69
CA LEU A 73 -24.16 -37.24 -16.07
C LEU A 73 -24.50 -37.36 -14.57
N GLN A 74 -24.23 -38.50 -13.93
CA GLN A 74 -24.56 -38.77 -12.51
C GLN A 74 -24.21 -37.67 -11.47
N PRO A 75 -23.11 -36.91 -11.59
CA PRO A 75 -22.79 -35.86 -10.62
C PRO A 75 -23.45 -34.50 -10.96
N LEU A 76 -24.33 -34.44 -11.97
CA LEU A 76 -25.06 -33.24 -12.34
C LEU A 76 -26.53 -33.31 -11.87
N PRO A 77 -27.17 -32.15 -11.62
CA PRO A 77 -28.57 -32.09 -11.22
C PRO A 77 -29.54 -32.72 -12.23
N ASP A 78 -30.54 -33.44 -11.73
CA ASP A 78 -31.59 -34.05 -12.57
C ASP A 78 -32.51 -33.02 -13.26
N ILE A 79 -32.44 -31.75 -12.84
CA ILE A 79 -33.26 -30.64 -13.34
C ILE A 79 -32.93 -30.28 -14.81
N ILE A 80 -31.86 -30.87 -15.36
CA ILE A 80 -31.25 -30.51 -16.64
C ILE A 80 -31.80 -31.33 -17.83
N TYR A 81 -32.59 -32.38 -17.59
CA TYR A 81 -33.05 -33.30 -18.64
C TYR A 81 -34.21 -32.77 -19.50
N ASP A 82 -34.11 -31.56 -20.07
CA ASP A 82 -34.87 -31.26 -21.28
C ASP A 82 -34.22 -32.03 -22.44
N GLN A 83 -35.02 -32.82 -23.17
CA GLN A 83 -34.56 -33.83 -24.13
C GLN A 83 -33.67 -33.25 -25.24
N ASN A 84 -33.71 -31.93 -25.45
CA ASN A 84 -32.90 -31.22 -26.45
C ASN A 84 -31.47 -30.87 -25.99
N ASN A 85 -31.16 -30.89 -24.68
CA ASN A 85 -29.84 -30.47 -24.15
C ASN A 85 -28.94 -31.64 -23.72
N ILE A 86 -29.48 -32.84 -23.51
CA ILE A 86 -28.72 -34.02 -23.06
C ILE A 86 -27.63 -34.38 -24.05
N ALA A 87 -27.90 -34.34 -25.35
CA ALA A 87 -26.92 -34.66 -26.39
C ALA A 87 -25.70 -33.73 -26.33
N THR A 88 -25.93 -32.42 -26.19
CA THR A 88 -24.89 -31.40 -26.04
C THR A 88 -24.08 -31.63 -24.76
N LEU A 89 -24.74 -31.91 -23.64
CA LEU A 89 -24.06 -32.16 -22.36
C LEU A 89 -23.19 -33.40 -22.42
N VAL A 90 -23.70 -34.52 -22.93
CA VAL A 90 -22.92 -35.77 -23.10
C VAL A 90 -21.72 -35.54 -24.03
N LYS A 91 -21.87 -34.72 -25.08
CA LYS A 91 -20.77 -34.38 -26.00
C LYS A 91 -19.64 -33.61 -25.33
N TYR A 92 -19.93 -32.75 -24.36
CA TYR A 92 -18.95 -31.90 -23.69
C TYR A 92 -18.60 -32.35 -22.25
N ILE A 93 -19.20 -33.45 -21.77
CA ILE A 93 -19.01 -33.91 -20.38
C ILE A 93 -17.56 -34.30 -20.07
N GLU A 94 -16.82 -34.81 -21.06
CA GLU A 94 -15.40 -35.12 -20.91
C GLU A 94 -14.58 -33.87 -20.60
N GLN A 95 -14.89 -32.74 -21.25
CA GLN A 95 -14.21 -31.47 -21.01
C GLN A 95 -14.49 -30.98 -19.59
N TYR A 96 -15.72 -31.12 -19.12
CA TYR A 96 -16.10 -30.82 -17.74
C TYR A 96 -15.32 -31.68 -16.73
N TYR A 97 -15.26 -33.00 -16.95
CA TYR A 97 -14.51 -33.90 -16.07
C TYR A 97 -13.01 -33.64 -16.07
N SER A 98 -12.45 -33.27 -17.21
CA SER A 98 -11.04 -32.89 -17.34
C SER A 98 -10.74 -31.54 -16.68
N ALA A 99 -11.73 -30.64 -16.60
CA ALA A 99 -11.60 -29.31 -16.02
C ALA A 99 -11.98 -29.25 -14.52
N ARG A 100 -12.26 -30.39 -13.87
CA ARG A 100 -12.59 -30.43 -12.43
C ARG A 100 -11.53 -29.71 -11.60
N GLY A 101 -11.97 -28.87 -10.67
CA GLY A 101 -11.11 -28.02 -9.84
C GLY A 101 -10.74 -26.67 -10.47
N SER A 102 -11.09 -26.40 -11.73
CA SER A 102 -10.94 -25.08 -12.34
C SER A 102 -12.18 -24.20 -12.13
N GLU A 103 -12.01 -22.88 -12.08
CA GLU A 103 -13.12 -21.90 -11.99
C GLU A 103 -14.18 -22.13 -13.09
N LYS A 104 -13.76 -22.51 -14.30
CA LYS A 104 -14.67 -22.80 -15.42
C LYS A 104 -15.61 -23.97 -15.15
N ALA A 105 -15.15 -25.00 -14.45
CA ALA A 105 -15.99 -26.15 -14.12
C ALA A 105 -17.07 -25.79 -13.10
N PHE A 106 -16.73 -24.93 -12.13
CA PHE A 106 -17.70 -24.35 -11.20
C PHE A 106 -18.69 -23.43 -11.92
N GLN A 107 -18.22 -22.51 -12.76
CA GLN A 107 -19.10 -21.64 -13.55
C GLN A 107 -20.07 -22.46 -14.43
N PHE A 108 -19.57 -23.51 -15.08
CA PHE A 108 -20.41 -24.44 -15.82
C PHE A 108 -21.46 -25.10 -14.93
N LEU A 109 -21.06 -25.61 -13.76
CA LEU A 109 -21.99 -26.23 -12.81
C LEU A 109 -23.07 -25.25 -12.32
N PHE A 110 -22.71 -24.01 -12.00
CA PHE A 110 -23.65 -22.99 -11.52
C PHE A 110 -24.61 -22.51 -12.62
N ARG A 111 -24.12 -22.38 -13.86
CA ARG A 111 -24.96 -22.12 -15.04
C ARG A 111 -26.02 -23.22 -15.28
N LEU A 112 -25.75 -24.45 -14.84
CA LEU A 112 -26.75 -25.53 -14.93
C LEU A 112 -27.87 -25.40 -13.88
N PHE A 113 -27.62 -24.80 -12.72
CA PHE A 113 -28.66 -24.50 -11.73
C PHE A 113 -29.50 -23.28 -12.13
N GLU A 114 -28.85 -22.26 -12.70
CA GLU A 114 -29.43 -20.93 -12.95
C GLU A 114 -30.27 -20.81 -14.22
N TYR A 115 -30.62 -21.92 -14.88
CA TYR A 115 -31.44 -21.96 -16.10
C TYR A 115 -32.88 -21.43 -15.93
N LYS A 116 -33.20 -20.75 -14.81
CA LYS A 116 -34.54 -20.23 -14.51
C LYS A 116 -34.74 -18.74 -14.72
N ASP A 117 -33.71 -17.89 -14.72
CA ASP A 117 -33.92 -16.44 -14.90
C ASP A 117 -32.76 -15.78 -15.68
N ASP A 118 -33.11 -14.97 -16.68
CA ASP A 118 -32.26 -14.26 -17.67
C ASP A 118 -31.26 -13.26 -17.04
N ALA A 119 -30.34 -13.72 -16.20
CA ALA A 119 -29.29 -12.85 -15.68
C ALA A 119 -27.94 -13.57 -15.72
N GLU A 120 -27.00 -12.96 -16.45
CA GLU A 120 -25.56 -13.27 -16.42
C GLU A 120 -25.00 -13.02 -15.01
N HIS A 121 -25.28 -13.91 -14.07
CA HIS A 121 -24.60 -13.92 -12.78
C HIS A 121 -23.37 -14.82 -12.92
N ASP A 122 -22.22 -14.21 -13.19
CA ASP A 122 -20.96 -14.96 -13.14
C ASP A 122 -20.60 -15.23 -11.67
N LEU A 123 -20.47 -16.52 -11.33
CA LEU A 123 -19.98 -16.97 -10.04
C LEU A 123 -18.64 -16.30 -9.70
N GLU A 124 -18.62 -15.48 -8.65
CA GLU A 124 -17.42 -14.80 -8.19
C GLU A 124 -16.58 -15.69 -7.28
N PHE A 125 -15.27 -15.74 -7.57
CA PHE A 125 -14.26 -16.40 -6.75
C PHE A 125 -13.52 -15.37 -5.91
N TYR A 126 -13.35 -15.69 -4.63
CA TYR A 126 -12.43 -14.97 -3.76
C TYR A 126 -11.40 -15.95 -3.21
N TYR A 127 -10.12 -15.59 -3.32
CA TYR A 127 -9.01 -16.39 -2.82
C TYR A 127 -8.35 -15.66 -1.65
N PRO A 128 -8.52 -16.13 -0.40
CA PRO A 128 -7.90 -15.53 0.77
C PRO A 128 -6.37 -15.44 0.68
N SER A 129 -5.74 -16.24 -0.17
CA SER A 129 -4.30 -16.26 -0.43
C SER A 129 -3.73 -14.96 -1.02
N TYR A 130 -4.57 -14.09 -1.61
CA TYR A 130 -4.16 -12.77 -2.09
C TYR A 130 -4.06 -11.75 -0.95
N ASP A 131 -4.85 -11.92 0.11
CA ASP A 131 -4.87 -11.03 1.27
C ASP A 131 -4.01 -11.55 2.43
N MET A 132 -3.29 -12.65 2.22
CA MET A 132 -2.30 -13.12 3.17
C MET A 132 -1.06 -12.23 3.18
N LEU A 133 -0.57 -11.96 4.39
CA LEU A 133 0.74 -11.34 4.61
C LEU A 133 1.84 -12.20 3.99
N ARG A 134 2.66 -11.62 3.13
CA ARG A 134 3.84 -12.27 2.55
C ARG A 134 5.08 -11.55 3.02
N VAL A 135 5.88 -12.24 3.82
CA VAL A 135 7.10 -11.67 4.40
C VAL A 135 8.03 -11.22 3.27
N SER A 136 8.50 -9.98 3.36
CA SER A 136 9.40 -9.36 2.39
C SER A 136 8.84 -9.18 0.97
N ASP A 137 7.52 -9.26 0.79
CA ASP A 137 6.86 -8.93 -0.49
C ASP A 137 6.54 -7.42 -0.62
N GLY A 138 7.04 -6.62 0.34
CA GLY A 138 6.97 -5.16 0.31
C GLY A 138 7.89 -4.60 -0.78
N LYS A 139 7.29 -3.98 -1.80
CA LYS A 139 7.99 -3.25 -2.86
C LYS A 139 8.36 -1.86 -2.36
N TRP A 140 9.61 -1.70 -1.94
CA TRP A 140 10.18 -0.42 -1.53
C TRP A 140 10.77 0.32 -2.73
N VAL A 141 10.41 1.58 -2.91
CA VAL A 141 10.97 2.44 -3.96
C VAL A 141 11.53 3.71 -3.32
N ASN A 142 12.73 4.08 -3.74
CA ASN A 142 13.34 5.38 -3.47
C ASN A 142 13.27 6.20 -4.75
N GLU A 143 12.33 7.15 -4.80
CA GLU A 143 12.21 8.06 -5.94
C GLU A 143 13.41 9.02 -5.96
N ARG A 144 13.91 9.29 -7.16
CA ARG A 144 14.99 10.26 -7.43
C ARG A 144 14.54 11.20 -8.52
N SER A 145 14.87 12.47 -8.41
CA SER A 145 14.55 13.43 -9.47
C SER A 145 15.72 14.35 -9.83
N LEU A 146 15.65 14.90 -11.04
CA LEU A 146 16.50 16.00 -11.53
C LEU A 146 15.61 17.20 -11.84
N LYS A 147 16.11 18.41 -11.61
CA LYS A 147 15.37 19.64 -11.90
C LYS A 147 16.05 20.42 -13.03
N ILE A 148 15.25 20.97 -13.93
CA ILE A 148 15.70 21.82 -15.06
C ILE A 148 14.97 23.15 -14.97
N LYS A 149 15.72 24.24 -15.01
CA LYS A 149 15.18 25.61 -15.08
C LYS A 149 14.89 25.98 -16.52
N ASN A 150 13.75 26.62 -16.77
CA ASN A 150 13.30 27.01 -18.11
C ASN A 150 13.34 25.86 -19.13
N PRO A 151 12.61 24.76 -18.87
CA PRO A 151 12.61 23.61 -19.76
C PRO A 151 12.03 23.97 -21.15
N PRO A 152 12.40 23.25 -22.21
CA PRO A 152 11.80 23.42 -23.53
C PRO A 152 10.31 23.05 -23.53
N GLU A 153 9.51 23.62 -24.45
CA GLU A 153 8.06 23.37 -24.52
C GLU A 153 7.69 21.89 -24.71
N TYR A 154 8.56 21.11 -25.34
CA TYR A 154 8.36 19.69 -25.63
C TYR A 154 8.93 18.77 -24.53
N VAL A 155 9.35 19.29 -23.37
CA VAL A 155 9.95 18.49 -22.28
C VAL A 155 9.06 17.32 -21.84
N MET A 156 7.74 17.46 -21.92
CA MET A 156 6.78 16.39 -21.59
C MET A 156 6.88 15.18 -22.53
N GLU A 157 7.40 15.35 -23.75
CA GLU A 157 7.61 14.25 -24.71
C GLU A 157 8.82 13.38 -24.33
N TRP A 158 9.61 13.78 -23.33
CA TRP A 158 10.76 13.01 -22.84
C TRP A 158 10.37 11.89 -21.86
N GLU A 159 9.09 11.78 -21.48
CA GLU A 159 8.60 10.67 -20.66
C GLU A 159 8.94 9.32 -21.30
N SER A 160 9.36 8.35 -20.49
CA SER A 160 9.89 7.05 -20.94
C SER A 160 11.17 7.12 -21.79
N GLY A 161 11.78 8.29 -21.95
CA GLY A 161 13.07 8.47 -22.63
C GLY A 161 14.26 7.97 -21.80
N GLU A 162 15.34 7.62 -22.49
CA GLU A 162 16.62 7.26 -21.86
C GLU A 162 17.47 8.53 -21.66
N LEU A 163 17.82 8.81 -20.41
CA LEU A 163 18.70 9.89 -19.99
C LEU A 163 20.12 9.37 -19.83
N ARG A 164 21.10 10.06 -20.42
CA ARG A 164 22.52 9.71 -20.35
C ARG A 164 23.39 10.90 -19.94
N GLY A 165 24.31 10.67 -19.00
CA GLY A 165 25.33 11.65 -18.63
C GLY A 165 26.56 11.54 -19.54
N ASP A 166 26.99 12.66 -20.10
CA ASP A 166 28.10 12.68 -21.07
C ASP A 166 29.47 12.47 -20.40
N HIS A 167 29.64 12.93 -19.15
CA HIS A 167 30.91 12.79 -18.42
C HIS A 167 30.89 11.59 -17.48
N SER A 168 29.77 11.39 -16.79
CA SER A 168 29.60 10.31 -15.82
C SER A 168 29.40 8.96 -16.49
N GLY A 169 28.81 8.92 -17.69
CA GLY A 169 28.38 7.68 -18.34
C GLY A 169 27.09 7.10 -17.76
N ALA A 170 26.50 7.76 -16.76
CA ALA A 170 25.30 7.30 -16.06
C ALA A 170 24.10 7.22 -17.01
N ILE A 171 23.27 6.19 -16.84
CA ILE A 171 22.05 5.97 -17.64
C ILE A 171 20.85 5.82 -16.70
N ALA A 172 19.76 6.51 -17.00
CA ALA A 172 18.48 6.40 -16.29
C ALA A 172 17.30 6.51 -17.26
N VAL A 173 16.11 6.07 -16.86
CA VAL A 173 14.87 6.28 -17.63
C VAL A 173 14.01 7.30 -16.92
N ILE A 174 13.40 8.20 -17.69
CA ILE A 174 12.45 9.17 -17.15
C ILE A 174 11.09 8.48 -16.97
N ASP A 175 10.62 8.42 -15.72
CA ASP A 175 9.34 7.79 -15.34
C ASP A 175 8.18 8.78 -15.42
N GLU A 176 8.37 9.96 -14.84
CA GLU A 176 7.35 11.00 -14.71
C GLU A 176 8.02 12.38 -14.82
N ILE A 177 7.36 13.34 -15.45
CA ILE A 177 7.80 14.74 -15.50
C ILE A 177 6.77 15.64 -14.83
N LYS A 178 7.21 16.45 -13.86
CA LYS A 178 6.36 17.45 -13.20
C LYS A 178 6.80 18.86 -13.57
N LEU A 179 5.88 19.63 -14.12
CA LEU A 179 6.07 21.05 -14.39
C LEU A 179 5.42 21.88 -13.29
N TYR A 180 6.20 22.79 -12.71
CA TYR A 180 5.71 23.75 -11.74
C TYR A 180 6.50 25.06 -11.84
N GLU A 181 5.99 26.13 -11.24
CA GLU A 181 6.67 27.42 -11.19
C GLU A 181 7.19 27.67 -9.77
N THR A 182 8.40 28.24 -9.65
CA THR A 182 8.94 28.69 -8.37
C THR A 182 8.15 29.89 -7.82
N SER A 183 8.38 30.26 -6.56
CA SER A 183 7.79 31.46 -5.95
C SER A 183 8.07 32.76 -6.74
N SER A 184 9.16 32.79 -7.52
CA SER A 184 9.52 33.92 -8.40
C SER A 184 8.90 33.83 -9.80
N GLY A 185 8.13 32.76 -10.11
CA GLY A 185 7.49 32.55 -11.40
C GLY A 185 8.40 31.92 -12.46
N VAL A 186 9.49 31.25 -12.06
CA VAL A 186 10.38 30.55 -13.00
C VAL A 186 9.85 29.14 -13.26
N PRO A 187 9.62 28.73 -14.51
CA PRO A 187 9.17 27.38 -14.82
C PRO A 187 10.28 26.35 -14.61
N ILE A 188 9.97 25.29 -13.86
CA ILE A 188 10.85 24.16 -13.55
C ILE A 188 10.22 22.88 -14.09
N ALA A 189 11.03 22.04 -14.75
CA ALA A 189 10.71 20.64 -14.99
C ALA A 189 11.46 19.76 -13.99
N GLU A 190 10.72 18.95 -13.25
CA GLU A 190 11.25 17.92 -12.37
C GLU A 190 11.06 16.55 -13.01
N LEU A 191 12.18 15.92 -13.40
CA LEU A 191 12.25 14.62 -14.05
C LEU A 191 12.45 13.54 -12.99
N PHE A 192 11.46 12.69 -12.76
CA PHE A 192 11.57 11.52 -11.89
C PHE A 192 12.24 10.37 -12.66
N LEU A 193 13.24 9.76 -12.05
CA LEU A 193 14.10 8.77 -12.68
C LEU A 193 13.86 7.37 -12.13
N LEU A 194 13.73 6.41 -13.04
CA LEU A 194 13.91 4.99 -12.79
C LEU A 194 15.34 4.60 -13.16
N GLU A 195 16.16 4.29 -12.16
CA GLU A 195 17.51 3.78 -12.41
C GLU A 195 17.46 2.33 -12.87
N PHE A 196 18.20 2.01 -13.93
CA PHE A 196 18.48 0.62 -14.25
C PHE A 196 19.54 0.10 -13.27
N ASP A 197 19.15 -0.83 -12.40
CA ASP A 197 20.09 -1.61 -11.60
C ASP A 197 20.79 -2.67 -12.47
N VAL A 198 21.55 -2.23 -13.48
CA VAL A 198 22.40 -3.13 -14.27
C VAL A 198 23.69 -3.32 -13.48
N MET A 199 23.66 -4.22 -12.49
CA MET A 199 24.77 -5.07 -12.06
C MET A 199 26.18 -4.58 -12.48
N HIS A 200 26.68 -3.47 -11.89
CA HIS A 200 28.06 -2.92 -12.01
C HIS A 200 28.32 -1.67 -12.89
N THR A 201 27.53 -0.59 -12.78
CA THR A 201 28.13 0.75 -12.91
C THR A 201 27.69 1.65 -11.75
N PRO A 202 28.61 2.13 -10.89
CA PRO A 202 28.32 3.09 -9.83
C PRO A 202 28.41 4.53 -10.36
N GLU A 203 28.16 4.74 -11.65
CA GLU A 203 28.28 6.04 -12.29
C GLU A 203 27.05 6.85 -11.90
N LYS A 204 27.24 7.74 -10.91
CA LYS A 204 26.25 8.72 -10.51
C LYS A 204 26.38 9.92 -11.45
N PHE A 205 25.25 10.51 -11.84
CA PHE A 205 25.28 11.79 -12.54
C PHE A 205 26.14 12.79 -11.76
N ILE A 206 27.02 13.47 -12.48
CA ILE A 206 27.90 14.51 -11.94
C ILE A 206 27.17 15.83 -12.10
N CYS A 207 27.13 16.63 -11.04
CA CYS A 207 26.44 17.91 -11.09
C CYS A 207 27.17 18.88 -12.03
N GLY A 208 26.40 19.58 -12.87
CA GLY A 208 26.93 20.46 -13.91
C GLY A 208 27.43 19.74 -15.17
N GLU A 209 27.26 18.42 -15.28
CA GLU A 209 27.50 17.74 -16.55
C GLU A 209 26.33 17.96 -17.52
N PRO A 210 26.60 18.06 -18.84
CA PRO A 210 25.56 17.97 -19.84
C PRO A 210 24.95 16.56 -19.84
N LEU A 211 23.62 16.55 -19.87
CA LEU A 211 22.81 15.34 -19.98
C LEU A 211 22.15 15.32 -21.34
N THR A 212 22.10 14.12 -21.91
CA THR A 212 21.50 13.87 -23.20
C THR A 212 20.29 12.95 -23.04
N VAL A 213 19.13 13.36 -23.56
CA VAL A 213 17.93 12.51 -23.64
C VAL A 213 17.80 11.91 -25.02
N LYS A 214 17.51 10.61 -25.06
CA LYS A 214 17.05 9.88 -26.23
C LYS A 214 15.58 9.55 -26.06
N THR A 215 14.70 10.23 -26.78
CA THR A 215 13.29 9.86 -26.85
C THR A 215 13.16 8.57 -27.66
N ILE A 216 12.27 7.68 -27.22
CA ILE A 216 11.88 6.53 -28.02
C ILE A 216 10.84 7.07 -29.01
N ASP A 217 11.28 7.81 -30.04
CA ASP A 217 10.34 8.36 -31.00
C ASP A 217 9.60 7.21 -31.70
N GLU A 218 8.28 7.28 -31.55
CA GLU A 218 7.31 6.62 -32.39
C GLU A 218 7.69 6.78 -33.86
N GLN A 219 7.44 5.72 -34.62
CA GLN A 219 7.59 5.70 -36.06
C GLN A 219 6.75 6.82 -36.71
N VAL A 220 7.37 7.97 -36.96
CA VAL A 220 6.87 8.91 -37.95
C VAL A 220 7.15 8.29 -39.32
N TYR A 221 6.22 7.47 -39.82
CA TYR A 221 6.13 7.21 -41.25
C TYR A 221 5.72 8.51 -41.94
N THR A 222 6.68 9.41 -42.18
CA THR A 222 6.51 10.34 -43.28
C THR A 222 6.69 9.54 -44.57
N SER A 223 5.78 9.74 -45.51
CA SER A 223 5.71 9.03 -46.79
C SER A 223 6.81 9.42 -47.77
N ASP A 224 7.97 9.85 -47.30
CA ASP A 224 9.12 10.23 -48.13
C ASP A 224 10.35 9.44 -47.71
N SER A 225 10.91 8.74 -48.69
CA SER A 225 12.10 7.90 -48.64
C SER A 225 13.34 8.64 -48.11
N ASP A 226 14.16 7.91 -47.35
CA ASP A 226 15.58 8.17 -47.06
C ASP A 226 15.96 9.12 -45.90
N ARG A 227 15.19 9.16 -44.82
CA ARG A 227 15.73 9.57 -43.51
C ARG A 227 15.71 8.41 -42.52
N LEU A 228 16.90 7.96 -42.12
CA LEU A 228 17.07 7.16 -40.90
C LEU A 228 16.47 7.95 -39.72
N PRO A 229 15.89 7.29 -38.70
CA PRO A 229 15.52 7.99 -37.48
C PRO A 229 16.80 8.61 -36.92
N GLU A 230 16.94 9.93 -37.04
CA GLU A 230 17.97 10.68 -36.36
C GLU A 230 17.55 10.67 -34.89
N ASP A 231 18.26 9.88 -34.07
CA ASP A 231 18.18 10.00 -32.61
C ASP A 231 18.36 11.49 -32.26
N ILE A 232 17.31 12.13 -31.77
CA ILE A 232 17.37 13.53 -31.32
C ILE A 232 18.06 13.52 -29.96
N TYR A 233 19.37 13.79 -29.96
CA TYR A 233 20.14 14.00 -28.74
C TYR A 233 19.98 15.47 -28.33
N LEU A 234 19.24 15.72 -27.26
CA LEU A 234 19.08 17.05 -26.69
C LEU A 234 19.93 17.20 -25.44
N GLU A 235 20.87 18.13 -25.50
CA GLU A 235 21.79 18.46 -24.41
C GLU A 235 21.13 19.49 -23.47
N PHE A 236 21.10 19.20 -22.17
CA PHE A 236 20.69 20.15 -21.13
C PHE A 236 21.53 20.01 -19.87
N PHE A 237 21.43 21.00 -18.99
CA PHE A 237 22.15 21.04 -17.71
C PHE A 237 21.16 20.94 -16.56
N PRO A 238 21.30 19.95 -15.66
CA PRO A 238 20.49 19.89 -14.45
C PRO A 238 20.91 21.02 -13.50
N GLU A 239 19.92 21.60 -12.82
CA GLU A 239 20.14 22.60 -11.79
C GLU A 239 20.72 21.99 -10.52
N THR A 240 21.44 22.82 -9.76
CA THR A 240 21.84 22.45 -8.40
C THR A 240 20.66 22.58 -7.44
N VAL A 241 20.60 21.70 -6.45
CA VAL A 241 19.53 21.61 -5.47
C VAL A 241 20.10 21.52 -4.07
N PHE A 242 19.27 21.86 -3.08
CA PHE A 242 19.57 21.64 -1.68
C PHE A 242 19.52 20.13 -1.39
N TYR A 243 20.65 19.44 -1.54
CA TYR A 243 20.71 17.98 -1.48
C TYR A 243 20.66 17.43 -0.05
N GLY A 244 21.31 18.13 0.88
CA GLY A 244 21.51 17.63 2.24
C GLY A 244 21.89 18.70 3.24
N VAL A 245 21.95 18.30 4.51
CA VAL A 245 22.55 19.09 5.58
C VAL A 245 23.53 18.21 6.34
N GLU A 246 24.74 18.70 6.51
CA GLU A 246 25.70 18.13 7.45
C GLU A 246 25.62 18.92 8.77
N ILE A 247 25.18 18.26 9.83
CA ILE A 247 25.10 18.87 11.16
C ILE A 247 26.51 18.90 11.75
N THR A 248 27.07 20.10 11.89
CA THR A 248 28.42 20.32 12.44
C THR A 248 28.41 20.36 13.96
N LYS A 249 27.31 20.86 14.54
CA LYS A 249 27.10 20.90 15.98
C LYS A 249 25.62 20.64 16.30
N PRO A 250 25.27 19.43 16.74
CA PRO A 250 23.93 19.14 17.21
C PRO A 250 23.68 19.87 18.54
N SER A 251 22.40 20.15 18.83
CA SER A 251 21.98 20.81 20.07
C SER A 251 20.90 20.04 20.79
N LYS A 252 20.64 20.40 22.05
CA LYS A 252 19.57 19.83 22.87
C LYS A 252 18.26 20.59 22.67
N TYR A 253 17.16 20.04 23.19
CA TYR A 253 15.83 20.69 23.21
C TYR A 253 15.24 21.02 21.83
N ASN A 254 15.72 20.37 20.77
CA ASN A 254 15.07 20.48 19.47
C ASN A 254 13.72 19.78 19.51
N VAL A 255 12.81 20.24 18.66
CA VAL A 255 11.50 19.62 18.49
C VAL A 255 11.28 19.25 17.02
N PRO A 256 10.66 18.10 16.73
CA PRO A 256 10.31 17.75 15.35
C PRO A 256 9.46 18.83 14.68
N SER A 257 9.62 18.99 13.37
CA SER A 257 8.99 20.02 12.55
C SER A 257 9.38 21.47 12.84
N GLN A 258 10.35 21.72 13.73
CA GLN A 258 10.98 23.03 13.86
C GLN A 258 11.63 23.43 12.53
N ARG A 259 11.40 24.67 12.09
CA ARG A 259 11.95 25.17 10.83
C ARG A 259 13.44 25.45 10.96
N VAL A 260 14.17 25.22 9.88
CA VAL A 260 15.55 25.66 9.70
C VAL A 260 15.52 26.70 8.58
N LYS A 261 15.94 27.92 8.88
CA LYS A 261 15.98 28.99 7.87
C LYS A 261 17.12 28.71 6.90
N VAL A 262 16.78 28.75 5.62
CA VAL A 262 17.75 28.69 4.52
C VAL A 262 17.92 30.12 4.02
N ILE A 263 19.10 30.68 4.22
CA ILE A 263 19.45 32.03 3.77
C ILE A 263 20.49 31.90 2.67
N THR A 264 20.14 32.34 1.47
CA THR A 264 21.05 32.33 0.32
C THR A 264 21.28 33.75 -0.19
N THR A 265 22.51 34.03 -0.64
CA THR A 265 22.84 35.24 -1.40
C THR A 265 22.83 35.02 -2.91
N GLY A 266 22.63 33.76 -3.34
CA GLY A 266 22.65 33.31 -4.73
C GLY A 266 21.28 33.30 -5.40
N GLU A 267 21.14 32.47 -6.44
CA GLU A 267 19.89 32.26 -7.18
C GLU A 267 18.96 31.19 -6.57
N GLY A 268 19.26 30.73 -5.35
CA GLY A 268 18.54 29.63 -4.70
C GLY A 268 17.10 29.98 -4.31
N GLU A 269 16.12 29.15 -4.70
CA GLU A 269 14.69 29.36 -4.44
C GLU A 269 13.96 28.13 -3.89
N ASP A 270 13.00 28.37 -2.99
CA ASP A 270 12.00 27.41 -2.48
C ASP A 270 12.49 26.24 -1.63
N ALA A 271 13.78 26.15 -1.27
CA ALA A 271 14.21 25.08 -0.36
C ALA A 271 13.59 25.24 1.05
N SER A 272 13.16 24.11 1.61
CA SER A 272 12.52 24.06 2.92
C SER A 272 13.03 22.88 3.72
N VAL A 273 13.58 23.18 4.89
CA VAL A 273 14.20 22.21 5.80
C VAL A 273 13.57 22.31 7.17
N VAL A 274 13.30 21.15 7.77
CA VAL A 274 12.78 21.03 9.13
C VAL A 274 13.55 20.00 9.94
N VAL A 275 13.51 20.11 11.26
CA VAL A 275 13.98 19.04 12.15
C VAL A 275 13.09 17.82 11.98
N ASP A 276 13.69 16.66 11.72
CA ASP A 276 12.97 15.40 11.49
C ASP A 276 12.92 14.58 12.79
N GLN A 277 14.08 14.07 13.20
CA GLN A 277 14.21 13.23 14.37
C GLN A 277 15.08 13.88 15.42
N THR A 278 14.59 13.79 16.65
CA THR A 278 15.35 14.10 17.85
C THR A 278 15.77 12.80 18.54
N GLY A 279 16.96 12.84 19.13
CA GLY A 279 17.51 11.77 19.94
C GLY A 279 16.68 11.54 21.19
N LYS A 280 16.72 10.29 21.65
CA LYS A 280 16.19 9.90 22.95
C LYS A 280 17.32 9.92 23.96
N GLY A 281 17.03 10.38 25.17
CA GLY A 281 18.01 10.46 26.23
C GLY A 281 17.48 10.01 27.59
N VAL A 282 18.32 10.19 28.59
CA VAL A 282 18.04 9.91 30.01
C VAL A 282 18.19 11.19 30.85
N VAL A 283 17.68 11.15 32.07
CA VAL A 283 17.87 12.23 33.06
C VAL A 283 19.22 12.05 33.73
N THR A 284 20.08 13.07 33.68
CA THR A 284 21.40 13.01 34.33
C THR A 284 21.35 13.52 35.76
N SER A 285 20.54 14.53 36.04
CA SER A 285 20.39 15.12 37.38
C SER A 285 19.07 15.91 37.52
N PHE A 286 18.74 16.31 38.75
CA PHE A 286 17.68 17.28 39.02
C PHE A 286 18.29 18.58 39.57
N ALA A 287 18.24 19.65 38.78
CA ALA A 287 18.64 20.98 39.19
C ALA A 287 17.57 21.65 40.06
N ILE A 288 18.02 22.24 41.17
CA ILE A 288 17.17 22.98 42.11
C ILE A 288 17.31 24.47 41.80
N ILE A 289 16.23 25.07 41.30
CA ILE A 289 16.18 26.51 41.05
C ILE A 289 15.65 27.24 42.28
N ASP A 290 14.56 26.72 42.85
CA ASP A 290 14.02 27.12 44.14
C ASP A 290 13.72 25.87 44.96
N GLY A 291 14.33 25.76 46.15
CA GLY A 291 14.14 24.63 47.05
C GLY A 291 12.77 24.59 47.71
N GLY A 292 11.99 25.68 47.61
CA GLY A 292 10.68 25.81 48.23
C GLY A 292 10.73 25.72 49.75
N GLU A 293 9.64 25.27 50.37
CA GLU A 293 9.50 25.21 51.83
C GLU A 293 8.80 23.91 52.25
N ASP A 294 9.07 23.46 53.49
CA ASP A 294 8.39 22.33 54.16
C ASP A 294 8.58 20.93 53.52
N TYR A 295 9.66 20.72 52.78
CA TYR A 295 10.01 19.40 52.22
C TYR A 295 10.69 18.48 53.24
N GLN A 296 10.61 17.17 53.04
CA GLN A 296 11.23 16.20 53.95
C GLN A 296 12.24 15.34 53.20
N VAL A 297 13.32 14.95 53.90
CA VAL A 297 14.26 13.96 53.37
C VAL A 297 13.50 12.66 53.09
N GLY A 298 13.64 12.15 51.87
CA GLY A 298 12.90 11.00 51.36
C GLY A 298 11.64 11.35 50.54
N ASP A 299 11.26 12.63 50.42
CA ASP A 299 10.20 13.04 49.50
C ASP A 299 10.58 12.65 48.06
N LYS A 300 9.65 12.01 47.34
CA LYS A 300 9.92 11.44 46.02
C LYS A 300 9.91 12.53 44.95
N VAL A 301 11.00 12.66 44.22
CA VAL A 301 11.10 13.51 43.02
C VAL A 301 10.88 12.63 41.79
N TYR A 302 10.03 13.04 40.87
CA TYR A 302 9.73 12.26 39.67
C TYR A 302 9.44 13.17 38.49
N THR A 303 9.60 12.65 37.29
CA THR A 303 9.22 13.34 36.07
C THR A 303 7.76 13.06 35.71
N GLU A 304 7.05 14.08 35.23
CA GLU A 304 5.67 13.99 34.78
C GLU A 304 5.53 14.66 33.41
N GLY A 305 4.84 14.01 32.48
CA GLY A 305 4.48 14.59 31.19
C GLY A 305 4.07 13.57 30.14
N ASP A 306 3.31 14.04 29.15
CA ASP A 306 2.80 13.24 28.03
C ASP A 306 3.85 13.06 26.92
N THR A 307 5.05 12.65 27.29
CA THR A 307 6.15 12.44 26.32
C THR A 307 6.59 10.99 26.35
N PHE A 308 7.09 10.49 25.21
CA PHE A 308 7.70 9.16 25.16
C PHE A 308 8.90 9.12 26.12
N GLY A 309 8.98 8.05 26.92
CA GLY A 309 9.99 7.83 27.95
C GLY A 309 9.40 7.81 29.36
N SER A 310 9.92 6.94 30.23
CA SER A 310 9.39 6.79 31.60
C SER A 310 10.43 6.31 32.60
N GLY A 311 10.13 6.52 33.87
CA GLY A 311 10.80 5.85 34.98
C GLY A 311 11.77 6.71 35.79
N ALA A 312 12.14 7.91 35.34
CA ALA A 312 13.07 8.74 36.10
C ALA A 312 12.47 9.17 37.44
N TYR A 313 13.19 8.87 38.53
CA TYR A 313 12.85 9.35 39.86
C TYR A 313 14.10 9.47 40.73
N GLY A 314 13.98 10.36 41.70
CA GLY A 314 14.96 10.60 42.74
C GLY A 314 14.28 10.77 44.10
N ALA A 315 15.08 11.08 45.11
CA ALA A 315 14.58 11.44 46.43
C ALA A 315 15.33 12.66 46.95
N VAL A 316 14.62 13.49 47.72
CA VAL A 316 15.25 14.58 48.47
C VAL A 316 16.22 13.98 49.47
N SER A 317 17.51 14.29 49.34
CA SER A 317 18.57 13.76 50.21
C SER A 317 18.97 14.72 51.31
N GLU A 318 18.85 16.04 51.09
CA GLU A 318 19.16 17.05 52.10
C GLU A 318 18.18 18.24 52.01
N VAL A 319 17.82 18.79 53.17
CA VAL A 319 16.98 20.01 53.31
C VAL A 319 17.68 21.05 54.18
N GLY A 320 17.47 22.32 53.87
CA GLY A 320 18.06 23.48 54.53
C GLY A 320 17.08 24.21 55.46
N VAL A 321 17.27 25.53 55.57
CA VAL A 321 16.41 26.42 56.38
C VAL A 321 14.97 26.39 55.83
N ASN A 322 13.97 26.41 56.72
CA ASN A 322 12.55 26.23 56.39
C ASN A 322 12.25 24.94 55.63
N ASN A 323 13.11 23.92 55.75
CA ASN A 323 13.01 22.66 55.04
C ASN A 323 12.99 22.84 53.49
N ALA A 324 13.71 23.84 52.98
CA ALA A 324 13.94 24.00 51.55
C ALA A 324 14.83 22.86 51.02
N ILE A 325 14.55 22.31 49.83
CA ILE A 325 15.38 21.27 49.22
C ILE A 325 16.75 21.85 48.87
N THR A 326 17.82 21.22 49.36
CA THR A 326 19.21 21.61 49.03
C THR A 326 19.94 20.56 48.21
N LYS A 327 19.46 19.32 48.21
CA LYS A 327 20.05 18.23 47.43
C LYS A 327 19.02 17.15 47.10
N ILE A 328 19.13 16.62 45.88
CA ILE A 328 18.31 15.52 45.37
C ILE A 328 19.26 14.46 44.84
N ASP A 329 19.05 13.21 45.26
CA ASP A 329 19.78 12.08 44.71
C ASP A 329 18.92 11.45 43.60
N LEU A 330 19.48 11.38 42.39
CA LEU A 330 18.88 10.63 41.29
C LEU A 330 19.03 9.12 41.60
N ILE A 331 17.90 8.40 41.63
CA ILE A 331 17.90 6.96 41.92
C ILE A 331 17.78 6.17 40.61
N PHE A 332 16.96 6.64 39.69
CA PHE A 332 16.80 6.07 38.37
C PHE A 332 16.71 7.17 37.33
N GLU A 333 17.51 7.05 36.28
CA GLU A 333 17.63 8.03 35.18
C GLU A 333 16.48 7.94 34.17
N GLY A 334 15.69 6.87 34.23
CA GLY A 334 14.62 6.57 33.27
C GLY A 334 15.18 6.15 31.91
N HIS A 335 14.31 6.06 30.90
CA HIS A 335 14.72 5.67 29.55
C HIS A 335 13.82 6.31 28.49
N ASP A 336 14.34 6.42 27.27
CA ASP A 336 13.62 6.76 26.04
C ASP A 336 12.96 8.15 26.00
N TYR A 337 13.45 9.12 26.79
CA TYR A 337 12.88 10.47 26.78
C TYR A 337 13.15 11.20 25.46
N THR A 338 12.09 11.52 24.71
CA THR A 338 12.18 12.28 23.45
C THR A 338 12.12 13.79 23.63
N CYS A 339 11.57 14.23 24.76
CA CYS A 339 11.44 15.63 25.13
C CYS A 339 11.56 15.73 26.66
N CYS A 340 12.02 16.88 27.13
CA CYS A 340 12.16 17.12 28.57
C CYS A 340 10.78 17.09 29.25
N GLN A 341 10.71 16.58 30.47
CA GLN A 341 9.48 16.51 31.26
C GLN A 341 9.43 17.58 32.35
N ALA A 342 8.25 17.75 32.95
CA ALA A 342 8.12 18.51 34.19
C ALA A 342 8.72 17.70 35.34
N VAL A 343 9.37 18.35 36.30
CA VAL A 343 9.82 17.70 37.53
C VAL A 343 8.85 18.04 38.66
N LYS A 344 8.37 17.02 39.36
CA LYS A 344 7.45 17.15 40.48
C LYS A 344 8.02 16.49 41.72
N VAL A 345 7.63 17.03 42.88
CA VAL A 345 7.95 16.46 44.19
C VAL A 345 6.66 16.00 44.83
N ASN A 346 6.56 14.72 45.14
CA ASN A 346 5.48 14.19 45.93
C ASN A 346 5.80 14.40 47.41
N SER A 347 5.21 15.44 47.99
CA SER A 347 5.33 15.77 49.42
C SER A 347 3.97 16.03 50.02
N ARG A 348 3.81 15.67 51.30
CA ARG A 348 2.59 15.95 52.07
C ARG A 348 2.49 17.42 52.50
N TYR A 349 3.65 18.07 52.71
CA TYR A 349 3.74 19.41 53.29
C TYR A 349 4.45 20.40 52.37
N GLY A 350 5.40 19.90 51.57
CA GLY A 350 6.26 20.73 50.74
C GLY A 350 5.52 21.53 49.69
N LYS A 351 5.94 22.78 49.50
CA LYS A 351 5.33 23.71 48.54
C LYS A 351 6.38 24.49 47.77
N ARG A 352 6.01 24.84 46.53
CA ARG A 352 6.68 25.84 45.69
C ARG A 352 8.13 25.53 45.28
N ALA A 353 8.61 24.29 45.37
CA ALA A 353 9.88 23.94 44.74
C ALA A 353 9.80 24.09 43.22
N ILE A 354 10.83 24.69 42.63
CA ILE A 354 11.03 24.79 41.18
C ILE A 354 12.26 23.95 40.85
N LEU A 355 12.02 22.82 40.20
CA LEU A 355 13.04 21.85 39.82
C LEU A 355 13.05 21.68 38.31
N ILE A 356 14.22 21.48 37.75
CA ILE A 356 14.43 21.21 36.32
C ILE A 356 15.26 19.94 36.20
N MET A 357 14.92 19.10 35.23
CA MET A 357 15.75 17.95 34.91
C MET A 357 16.90 18.38 34.02
N GLU A 358 18.11 17.92 34.36
CA GLU A 358 19.28 18.03 33.50
C GLU A 358 19.41 16.79 32.62
N THR A 359 19.96 16.99 31.43
CA THR A 359 20.10 15.93 30.43
C THR A 359 21.15 16.31 29.40
N ASP A 360 21.82 15.31 28.84
CA ASP A 360 22.76 15.47 27.74
C ASP A 360 22.17 15.13 26.36
N ASP A 361 21.22 14.19 26.30
CA ASP A 361 20.80 13.58 25.04
C ASP A 361 19.30 13.80 24.71
N ILE A 362 18.50 14.31 25.64
CA ILE A 362 17.06 14.50 25.39
C ILE A 362 16.83 15.67 24.44
N GLY A 363 16.12 15.40 23.34
CA GLY A 363 15.85 16.41 22.31
C GLY A 363 17.11 16.76 21.49
N TYR A 364 18.10 15.86 21.48
CA TYR A 364 19.31 16.03 20.69
C TYR A 364 19.00 16.05 19.19
N LEU A 365 19.50 17.00 18.41
CA LEU A 365 19.25 17.00 16.96
C LEU A 365 19.93 15.80 16.32
N LYS A 366 19.14 14.87 15.75
CA LYS A 366 19.67 13.67 15.10
C LYS A 366 19.68 13.82 13.59
N THR A 367 18.53 14.18 13.01
CA THR A 367 18.39 14.35 11.56
C THR A 367 17.48 15.53 11.25
N VAL A 368 17.71 16.12 10.07
CA VAL A 368 16.79 17.07 9.44
C VAL A 368 16.16 16.42 8.22
N GLU A 369 14.97 16.89 7.87
CA GLU A 369 14.23 16.51 6.68
C GLU A 369 14.13 17.70 5.75
N ILE A 370 14.45 17.47 4.49
CA ILE A 370 14.22 18.41 3.41
C ILE A 370 12.82 18.13 2.89
N ARG A 371 11.91 19.09 3.04
CA ARG A 371 10.54 19.02 2.50
C ARG A 371 10.50 19.45 1.05
N ASP A 372 11.32 20.44 0.71
CA ASP A 372 11.54 20.87 -0.66
C ASP A 372 13.04 21.09 -0.86
N PHE A 373 13.58 20.47 -1.91
CA PHE A 373 14.98 20.59 -2.31
C PHE A 373 15.29 21.96 -2.96
N GLY A 374 14.26 22.70 -3.38
CA GLY A 374 14.43 23.96 -4.10
C GLY A 374 15.21 23.79 -5.41
N VAL A 375 15.71 24.90 -5.96
CA VAL A 375 16.57 24.96 -7.16
C VAL A 375 17.60 26.09 -7.02
N GLY A 376 18.74 25.98 -7.70
CA GLY A 376 19.77 27.02 -7.77
C GLY A 376 20.61 27.19 -6.50
N TYR A 377 20.65 26.18 -5.62
CA TYR A 377 21.38 26.27 -4.36
C TYR A 377 22.84 25.85 -4.52
N LEU A 378 23.73 26.67 -3.97
CA LEU A 378 25.17 26.40 -3.87
C LEU A 378 25.62 26.49 -2.41
N VAL A 379 26.53 25.61 -2.02
CA VAL A 379 27.03 25.54 -0.64
C VAL A 379 27.76 26.82 -0.21
N GLU A 380 28.51 27.46 -1.10
CA GLU A 380 29.31 28.67 -0.79
C GLU A 380 28.43 29.92 -0.58
N GLU A 381 27.20 29.92 -1.09
CA GLU A 381 26.29 31.08 -1.09
C GLU A 381 25.15 30.92 -0.09
N THR A 382 25.07 29.77 0.60
CA THR A 382 23.93 29.43 1.44
C THR A 382 24.33 29.10 2.87
N THR A 383 23.68 29.77 3.80
CA THR A 383 23.84 29.58 5.24
C THR A 383 22.56 29.03 5.87
N LEU A 384 22.72 28.13 6.83
CA LEU A 384 21.60 27.56 7.59
C LEU A 384 21.53 28.19 8.98
N GLU A 385 20.35 28.69 9.30
CA GLU A 385 20.06 29.21 10.64
C GLU A 385 19.00 28.34 11.33
N PHE A 386 19.46 27.56 12.30
CA PHE A 386 18.57 26.83 13.20
C PHE A 386 17.99 27.79 14.25
N ASN A 387 16.71 27.63 14.58
CA ASN A 387 16.13 28.34 15.71
C ASN A 387 16.87 28.00 17.00
N THR A 388 16.86 28.95 17.93
CA THR A 388 17.46 28.79 19.25
C THR A 388 16.46 28.09 20.16
N SER A 389 16.81 26.90 20.64
CA SER A 389 16.01 26.19 21.62
C SER A 389 16.42 26.61 23.02
N MET A 390 15.45 26.97 23.86
CA MET A 390 15.69 27.40 25.23
C MET A 390 14.85 26.61 26.21
N ARG A 391 15.41 26.42 27.41
CA ARG A 391 14.70 25.88 28.56
C ARG A 391 14.34 27.04 29.48
N ILE A 392 13.07 27.16 29.85
CA ILE A 392 12.57 28.31 30.63
C ILE A 392 11.84 27.85 31.90
N TYR A 393 11.79 28.73 32.88
CA TYR A 393 11.12 28.50 34.17
C TYR A 393 10.48 29.79 34.71
N ASP A 394 9.70 29.63 35.79
CA ASP A 394 8.97 30.71 36.47
C ASP A 394 8.14 31.57 35.48
N ILE A 395 7.21 30.87 34.81
CA ILE A 395 6.40 31.45 33.74
C ILE A 395 5.27 32.29 34.34
N TYR A 396 5.27 33.58 34.03
CA TYR A 396 4.19 34.50 34.30
C TYR A 396 3.37 34.72 33.03
N ARG A 397 2.09 34.33 33.07
CA ARG A 397 1.10 34.41 31.99
C ARG A 397 1.48 33.59 30.74
N ASP A 398 0.64 32.63 30.40
CA ASP A 398 0.88 31.74 29.25
C ASP A 398 0.59 32.43 27.92
N GLY A 399 1.07 31.83 26.83
CA GLY A 399 0.71 32.22 25.46
C GLY A 399 1.85 32.73 24.60
N PHE A 400 3.05 32.16 24.72
CA PHE A 400 4.22 32.65 23.99
C PHE A 400 4.22 32.37 22.48
N ILE A 401 3.45 31.41 21.97
CA ILE A 401 3.51 31.03 20.54
C ILE A 401 3.15 32.22 19.65
N GLY A 402 4.05 32.56 18.72
CA GLY A 402 3.93 33.70 17.82
C GLY A 402 4.24 35.06 18.46
N GLU A 403 4.65 35.10 19.73
CA GLU A 403 4.99 36.36 20.40
C GLU A 403 6.42 36.82 20.08
N HIS A 404 6.57 38.13 19.95
CA HIS A 404 7.87 38.78 20.00
C HIS A 404 8.33 38.88 21.45
N ILE A 405 9.50 38.34 21.74
CA ILE A 405 10.12 38.37 23.07
C ILE A 405 11.38 39.25 23.07
N VAL A 406 11.64 39.89 24.21
CA VAL A 406 12.81 40.75 24.43
C VAL A 406 13.54 40.33 25.70
N GLY A 407 14.81 39.97 25.57
CA GLY A 407 15.71 39.71 26.69
C GLY A 407 16.01 41.01 27.44
N GLN A 408 15.80 41.01 28.76
CA GLN A 408 15.92 42.22 29.56
C GLN A 408 17.37 42.62 29.84
N THR A 409 18.32 41.68 29.73
CA THR A 409 19.74 41.96 29.97
C THR A 409 20.51 42.07 28.66
N SER A 410 20.31 41.12 27.75
CA SER A 410 20.96 41.07 26.43
C SER A 410 20.41 42.10 25.45
N GLY A 411 19.13 42.50 25.61
CA GLY A 411 18.40 43.25 24.59
C GLY A 411 18.07 42.41 23.34
N ALA A 412 18.32 41.10 23.38
CA ALA A 412 18.03 40.21 22.26
C ALA A 412 16.53 40.16 21.98
N THR A 413 16.16 40.02 20.71
CA THR A 413 14.78 39.98 20.25
C THR A 413 14.55 38.75 19.38
N GLY A 414 13.38 38.14 19.51
CA GLY A 414 13.04 36.96 18.73
C GLY A 414 11.54 36.69 18.69
N VAL A 415 11.12 35.78 17.82
CA VAL A 415 9.74 35.29 17.74
C VAL A 415 9.70 33.84 18.18
N VAL A 416 8.77 33.50 19.05
CA VAL A 416 8.59 32.14 19.53
C VAL A 416 7.81 31.34 18.50
N GLU A 417 8.42 30.32 17.90
CA GLU A 417 7.75 29.44 16.94
C GLU A 417 7.08 28.24 17.62
N PHE A 418 7.68 27.74 18.69
CA PHE A 418 7.18 26.60 19.42
C PHE A 418 7.31 26.81 20.93
N TRP A 419 6.31 26.36 21.67
CA TRP A 419 6.30 26.41 23.13
C TRP A 419 5.51 25.23 23.68
N LYS A 420 6.09 24.51 24.64
CA LYS A 420 5.37 23.48 25.39
C LYS A 420 5.44 23.75 26.88
N ARG A 421 4.32 24.21 27.44
CA ARG A 421 4.16 24.65 28.83
C ARG A 421 4.66 23.67 29.87
N ASP A 422 4.22 22.41 29.79
CA ASP A 422 4.52 21.41 30.83
C ASP A 422 6.01 21.14 30.92
N THR A 423 6.67 21.22 29.77
CA THR A 423 8.10 21.00 29.70
C THR A 423 8.82 22.30 30.06
N GLY A 424 8.48 23.44 29.48
CA GLY A 424 9.35 24.63 29.56
C GLY A 424 10.33 24.71 28.39
N VAL A 425 10.16 23.89 27.34
CA VAL A 425 10.94 24.01 26.09
C VAL A 425 10.28 25.01 25.15
N ILE A 426 11.07 25.97 24.68
CA ILE A 426 10.68 26.98 23.70
C ILE A 426 11.66 26.97 22.53
N SER A 427 11.16 27.14 21.30
CA SER A 427 11.98 27.36 20.10
C SER A 427 11.76 28.77 19.60
N VAL A 428 12.84 29.52 19.45
CA VAL A 428 12.80 30.96 19.13
C VAL A 428 13.60 31.23 17.88
N ASP A 429 12.93 31.86 16.93
CA ASP A 429 13.55 32.52 15.81
C ASP A 429 14.14 33.86 16.26
N VAL A 430 15.47 33.93 16.35
CA VAL A 430 16.15 35.12 16.86
C VAL A 430 16.24 36.16 15.74
N LEU A 431 15.71 37.35 15.97
CA LEU A 431 15.71 38.45 15.00
C LEU A 431 16.95 39.35 15.16
N SER A 432 17.43 39.53 16.38
CA SER A 432 18.61 40.37 16.67
C SER A 432 19.17 40.10 18.07
N GLY A 433 20.49 40.15 18.20
CA GLY A 433 21.21 39.88 19.45
C GLY A 433 21.28 38.39 19.82
N GLU A 434 21.83 38.09 20.99
CA GLU A 434 21.91 36.74 21.53
C GLU A 434 21.33 36.72 22.95
N PHE A 435 20.40 35.81 23.22
CA PHE A 435 19.87 35.60 24.57
C PHE A 435 20.95 35.00 25.48
N ILE A 436 20.88 35.30 26.78
CA ILE A 436 21.82 34.79 27.78
C ILE A 436 21.09 33.91 28.82
N ALA A 437 21.73 32.83 29.25
CA ALA A 437 21.19 32.01 30.33
C ALA A 437 21.11 32.82 31.64
N GLY A 438 20.01 32.65 32.37
CA GLY A 438 19.70 33.36 33.62
C GLY A 438 18.95 34.68 33.45
N GLU A 439 18.80 35.22 32.23
CA GLU A 439 18.02 36.45 32.05
C GLU A 439 16.50 36.21 32.01
N GLN A 440 15.74 37.24 32.32
CA GLN A 440 14.30 37.29 32.06
C GLN A 440 14.06 37.77 30.62
N PHE A 441 13.12 37.15 29.93
CA PHE A 441 12.55 37.71 28.71
C PHE A 441 11.09 38.12 28.92
N ILE A 442 10.63 39.11 28.16
CA ILE A 442 9.25 39.63 28.20
C ILE A 442 8.66 39.60 26.79
N GLY A 443 7.47 39.01 26.67
CA GLY A 443 6.63 39.07 25.48
C GLY A 443 6.00 40.45 25.31
N ILE A 444 6.20 41.07 24.15
CA ILE A 444 5.77 42.45 23.88
C ILE A 444 4.24 42.56 23.82
N ASN A 445 3.56 41.59 23.22
CA ASN A 445 2.13 41.66 22.93
C ASN A 445 1.27 41.07 24.04
N GLY A 446 1.58 39.86 24.53
CA GLY A 446 0.84 39.24 25.62
C GLY A 446 1.39 39.55 27.01
N GLY A 447 2.52 40.23 27.15
CA GLY A 447 3.08 40.59 28.46
C GLY A 447 3.43 39.37 29.33
N GLY A 448 3.57 38.18 28.74
CA GLY A 448 4.10 37.02 29.43
C GLY A 448 5.60 37.21 29.69
N SER A 449 6.12 36.60 30.75
CA SER A 449 7.55 36.62 31.04
C SER A 449 8.01 35.31 31.65
N ALA A 450 9.26 34.94 31.41
CA ALA A 450 9.88 33.79 32.05
C ALA A 450 11.40 34.00 32.12
N TYR A 451 12.06 33.18 32.92
CA TYR A 451 13.53 33.15 33.02
C TYR A 451 14.11 32.04 32.16
N ILE A 452 15.25 32.32 31.54
CA ILE A 452 15.97 31.36 30.71
C ILE A 452 16.90 30.56 31.62
N TYR A 453 16.76 29.24 31.64
CA TYR A 453 17.65 28.34 32.35
C TYR A 453 18.84 27.92 31.50
N ASP A 454 18.57 27.41 30.30
CA ASP A 454 19.60 26.93 29.36
C ASP A 454 19.24 27.29 27.92
N ILE A 455 20.27 27.40 27.07
CA ILE A 455 20.18 27.82 25.68
C ILE A 455 21.00 26.86 24.82
N ALA A 456 20.38 26.31 23.78
CA ALA A 456 21.01 25.39 22.86
C ALA A 456 20.67 25.77 21.41
N LYS A 457 21.71 25.94 20.58
CA LYS A 457 21.57 26.24 19.14
C LYS A 457 22.37 25.22 18.33
N ALA A 458 21.72 24.64 17.33
CA ALA A 458 22.36 23.72 16.39
C ALA A 458 23.06 24.50 15.28
N GLU A 459 24.12 23.92 14.73
CA GLU A 459 24.84 24.44 13.58
C GLU A 459 24.98 23.32 12.53
N GLY A 460 24.91 23.70 11.27
CA GLY A 460 25.04 22.79 10.14
C GLY A 460 25.35 23.54 8.86
N ILE A 461 25.90 22.82 7.89
CA ILE A 461 26.22 23.32 6.56
C ILE A 461 25.34 22.60 5.55
N MET A 462 24.95 23.30 4.49
CA MET A 462 24.26 22.67 3.37
C MET A 462 25.25 21.76 2.61
N VAL A 463 24.73 20.67 2.07
CA VAL A 463 25.36 19.91 1.00
C VAL A 463 24.55 20.18 -0.26
N ASP A 464 25.20 20.67 -1.30
CA ASP A 464 24.62 20.84 -2.62
C ASP A 464 24.72 19.53 -3.44
N GLY A 465 23.88 19.43 -4.46
CA GLY A 465 23.85 18.30 -5.37
C GLY A 465 22.92 18.56 -6.54
N CYS A 466 22.67 17.55 -7.36
CA CYS A 466 21.84 17.67 -8.58
C CYS A 466 20.70 16.63 -8.60
N ILE A 467 20.86 15.51 -7.88
CA ILE A 467 19.84 14.48 -7.76
C ILE A 467 19.09 14.64 -6.45
N CYS A 468 17.81 15.01 -6.51
CA CYS A 468 16.92 14.98 -5.35
C CYS A 468 16.69 13.51 -4.92
N ARG A 469 16.73 13.24 -3.62
CA ARG A 469 16.50 11.91 -3.07
C ARG A 469 15.36 11.93 -2.08
N TYR A 470 14.22 11.41 -2.50
CA TYR A 470 13.05 11.36 -1.63
C TYR A 470 13.18 10.22 -0.62
N LYS A 471 12.55 10.40 0.54
CA LYS A 471 12.35 9.29 1.48
C LYS A 471 11.59 8.19 0.76
N GLY A 472 12.13 6.98 0.78
CA GLY A 472 11.47 5.87 0.14
C GLY A 472 10.11 5.58 0.76
N ARG A 473 9.26 4.95 -0.05
CA ARG A 473 7.93 4.51 0.35
C ARG A 473 7.67 3.11 -0.17
N TYR A 474 6.80 2.40 0.53
CA TYR A 474 6.27 1.14 0.05
C TYR A 474 5.16 1.40 -0.97
N LEU A 475 5.27 0.80 -2.16
CA LEU A 475 4.22 0.84 -3.18
C LEU A 475 3.05 -0.09 -2.85
N ASN A 476 3.29 -1.12 -2.05
CA ASN A 476 2.29 -2.08 -1.58
C ASN A 476 2.42 -2.32 -0.07
N MET A 477 1.36 -2.85 0.54
CA MET A 477 1.36 -3.22 1.96
C MET A 477 1.56 -4.73 2.16
N ASP A 478 1.91 -5.49 1.12
CA ASP A 478 1.96 -6.96 1.14
C ASP A 478 2.98 -7.51 2.16
N GLY A 479 4.03 -6.72 2.45
CA GLY A 479 5.05 -7.02 3.46
C GLY A 479 4.77 -6.50 4.87
N HIS A 480 3.66 -5.79 5.10
CA HIS A 480 3.32 -5.19 6.39
C HIS A 480 2.07 -5.81 7.01
N ILE A 481 2.12 -6.03 8.33
CA ILE A 481 0.92 -6.28 9.12
C ILE A 481 0.10 -4.99 9.07
N SER A 482 -0.92 -4.98 8.21
CA SER A 482 -1.81 -3.83 7.95
C SER A 482 -3.26 -4.26 8.16
N SER A 483 -4.18 -3.30 8.15
CA SER A 483 -5.61 -3.60 8.22
C SER A 483 -6.13 -4.45 7.05
N LEU A 484 -5.36 -4.54 5.96
CA LEU A 484 -5.75 -5.24 4.73
C LEU A 484 -5.11 -6.62 4.58
N LYS A 485 -4.05 -6.94 5.33
CA LYS A 485 -3.32 -8.22 5.21
C LYS A 485 -3.44 -9.06 6.47
N TYR A 486 -3.73 -10.35 6.27
CA TYR A 486 -4.01 -11.29 7.34
C TYR A 486 -2.88 -12.30 7.53
N ILE A 487 -2.63 -12.66 8.79
CA ILE A 487 -1.74 -13.77 9.13
C ILE A 487 -2.49 -15.08 8.87
N GLN A 488 -1.75 -16.12 8.46
CA GLN A 488 -2.33 -17.44 8.26
C GLN A 488 -3.05 -17.94 9.51
N ASP A 489 -4.33 -18.32 9.37
CA ASP A 489 -5.19 -18.75 10.49
C ASP A 489 -5.46 -20.26 10.51
N SER A 490 -4.87 -21.03 9.57
CA SER A 490 -5.12 -22.47 9.36
C SER A 490 -6.60 -22.83 9.10
N TYR A 491 -7.44 -21.86 8.76
CA TYR A 491 -8.86 -22.03 8.52
C TYR A 491 -9.29 -21.31 7.24
N PHE A 492 -9.50 -19.99 7.27
CA PHE A 492 -9.97 -19.21 6.13
C PHE A 492 -8.81 -18.56 5.39
N TYR A 493 -7.96 -17.79 6.08
CA TYR A 493 -6.77 -17.18 5.51
C TYR A 493 -5.62 -18.18 5.42
N GLN A 494 -5.55 -18.89 4.29
CA GLN A 494 -4.46 -19.83 3.98
C GLN A 494 -4.26 -19.97 2.47
N MET A 495 -3.14 -20.56 2.07
CA MET A 495 -2.78 -20.68 0.65
C MET A 495 -3.77 -21.56 -0.15
N PHE A 496 -4.38 -22.55 0.49
CA PHE A 496 -5.28 -23.52 -0.14
C PHE A 496 -6.73 -23.34 0.31
N SER A 497 -7.23 -22.12 0.33
CA SER A 497 -8.64 -21.83 0.55
C SER A 497 -9.21 -21.02 -0.61
N TYR A 498 -10.51 -21.18 -0.84
CA TYR A 498 -11.25 -20.34 -1.76
C TYR A 498 -12.68 -20.15 -1.26
N MET A 499 -13.31 -19.08 -1.70
CA MET A 499 -14.66 -18.71 -1.37
C MET A 499 -15.47 -18.50 -2.64
N LEU A 500 -16.64 -19.15 -2.69
CA LEU A 500 -17.65 -18.95 -3.73
C LEU A 500 -18.64 -17.93 -3.22
N LYS A 501 -18.85 -16.85 -3.97
CA LYS A 501 -19.94 -15.91 -3.71
C LYS A 501 -21.11 -16.23 -4.63
N THR A 502 -22.26 -16.53 -4.06
CA THR A 502 -23.47 -16.87 -4.82
C THR A 502 -24.70 -16.42 -4.04
N GLU A 503 -25.75 -16.00 -4.76
CA GLU A 503 -27.04 -15.67 -4.16
C GLU A 503 -27.85 -16.91 -3.76
N GLN A 504 -27.53 -18.05 -4.38
CA GLN A 504 -28.24 -19.32 -4.17
C GLN A 504 -27.95 -19.91 -2.79
N ASP A 505 -28.96 -20.58 -2.23
CA ASP A 505 -28.79 -21.24 -0.95
C ASP A 505 -27.81 -22.41 -1.06
N LYS A 506 -26.90 -22.49 -0.09
CA LYS A 506 -25.88 -23.54 -0.01
C LYS A 506 -26.47 -24.95 -0.11
N SER A 507 -27.67 -25.18 0.43
CA SER A 507 -28.30 -26.50 0.41
C SER A 507 -28.63 -26.99 -1.00
N GLU A 508 -28.79 -26.09 -1.98
CA GLU A 508 -29.17 -26.44 -3.35
C GLU A 508 -27.99 -26.98 -4.17
N TRP A 509 -26.78 -26.42 -3.97
CA TRP A 509 -25.62 -26.72 -4.81
C TRP A 509 -24.49 -27.50 -4.11
N LYS A 510 -24.45 -27.55 -2.76
CA LYS A 510 -23.33 -28.10 -1.98
C LYS A 510 -22.94 -29.52 -2.40
N GLU A 511 -23.91 -30.42 -2.59
CA GLU A 511 -23.62 -31.81 -2.91
C GLU A 511 -22.97 -31.97 -4.29
N TYR A 512 -23.33 -31.12 -5.24
CA TYR A 512 -22.76 -31.13 -6.58
C TYR A 512 -21.36 -30.52 -6.63
N VAL A 513 -21.12 -29.45 -5.87
CA VAL A 513 -19.80 -28.81 -5.77
C VAL A 513 -18.75 -29.76 -5.19
N LYS A 514 -19.11 -30.72 -4.33
CA LYS A 514 -18.16 -31.74 -3.84
C LYS A 514 -17.48 -32.53 -4.96
N HIS A 515 -18.13 -32.66 -6.12
CA HIS A 515 -17.59 -33.38 -7.27
C HIS A 515 -16.63 -32.54 -8.14
N VAL A 516 -16.64 -31.22 -7.96
CA VAL A 516 -15.80 -30.25 -8.68
C VAL A 516 -14.71 -29.67 -7.79
N HIS A 517 -14.90 -29.74 -6.46
CA HIS A 517 -13.97 -29.24 -5.45
C HIS A 517 -12.52 -29.69 -5.70
N PRO A 518 -11.55 -28.77 -5.80
CA PRO A 518 -10.14 -29.12 -5.94
C PRO A 518 -9.65 -29.95 -4.76
N ALA A 519 -8.84 -30.98 -5.03
CA ALA A 519 -8.22 -31.76 -3.98
C ALA A 519 -7.21 -30.90 -3.19
N GLY A 520 -7.26 -30.99 -1.86
CA GLY A 520 -6.31 -30.31 -0.98
C GLY A 520 -6.65 -28.85 -0.65
N THR A 521 -7.78 -28.31 -1.15
CA THR A 521 -8.26 -26.97 -0.78
C THR A 521 -9.45 -27.05 0.18
N ILE A 522 -9.71 -25.96 0.91
CA ILE A 522 -10.91 -25.78 1.72
C ILE A 522 -11.85 -24.79 1.02
N GLY A 523 -13.09 -25.22 0.80
CA GLY A 523 -14.11 -24.42 0.14
C GLY A 523 -15.05 -23.71 1.14
N PHE A 524 -15.23 -22.41 0.95
CA PHE A 524 -16.14 -21.56 1.72
C PHE A 524 -17.24 -20.98 0.83
N SER A 525 -18.46 -20.87 1.35
CA SER A 525 -19.55 -20.18 0.66
C SER A 525 -19.83 -18.84 1.32
N TYR A 526 -20.06 -17.82 0.51
CA TYR A 526 -20.61 -16.53 0.89
C TYR A 526 -21.92 -16.32 0.15
N ARG A 527 -22.94 -15.91 0.90
CA ARG A 527 -24.22 -15.49 0.36
C ARG A 527 -24.46 -14.06 0.78
N ASP A 528 -24.63 -13.17 -0.19
CA ASP A 528 -25.03 -11.81 0.11
C ASP A 528 -26.52 -11.78 0.40
N VAL A 529 -26.90 -11.84 1.68
CA VAL A 529 -28.31 -11.74 2.10
C VAL A 529 -28.74 -10.27 2.18
N VAL A 530 -27.80 -9.32 2.07
CA VAL A 530 -28.04 -7.89 2.30
C VAL A 530 -28.56 -7.21 1.03
N SER A 531 -28.28 -7.72 -0.17
CA SER A 531 -28.77 -7.12 -1.42
C SER A 531 -30.29 -7.24 -1.64
N GLN A 532 -30.96 -8.27 -1.09
CA GLN A 532 -32.41 -8.47 -1.30
C GLN A 532 -33.31 -7.63 -0.38
N TYR A 533 -32.84 -7.21 0.81
CA TYR A 533 -33.64 -6.41 1.74
C TYR A 533 -33.45 -4.89 1.60
N PHE A 534 -32.40 -4.44 0.90
CA PHE A 534 -32.04 -3.02 0.84
C PHE A 534 -32.54 -2.26 -0.40
N ASN A 535 -33.09 -2.94 -1.42
CA ASN A 535 -33.72 -2.26 -2.54
C ASN A 535 -35.06 -1.58 -2.19
N GLU A 536 -35.55 -1.70 -0.94
CA GLU A 536 -36.79 -1.06 -0.49
C GLU A 536 -36.62 0.02 0.60
N SER A 537 -35.41 0.37 1.05
CA SER A 537 -35.30 1.41 2.10
C SER A 537 -34.01 2.22 2.09
N TYR A 538 -34.15 3.45 1.60
CA TYR A 538 -33.43 4.70 1.91
C TYR A 538 -31.91 4.71 2.03
N GLY A 539 -31.32 5.61 1.22
CA GLY A 539 -29.91 5.98 1.27
C GLY A 539 -29.45 6.41 2.67
N GLY A 540 -28.49 5.65 3.19
CA GLY A 540 -27.75 5.94 4.39
C GLY A 540 -26.56 5.00 4.47
N PHE A 541 -25.35 5.56 4.44
CA PHE A 541 -24.10 4.84 4.63
C PHE A 541 -24.15 4.03 5.94
N ILE A 542 -23.96 2.71 5.85
CA ILE A 542 -23.67 1.86 7.00
C ILE A 542 -22.50 0.96 6.62
N CYS A 543 -21.45 1.02 7.43
CA CYS A 543 -20.27 0.17 7.33
C CYS A 543 -20.66 -1.31 7.54
N PRO A 544 -20.15 -2.27 6.75
CA PRO A 544 -20.40 -3.68 7.01
C PRO A 544 -19.63 -4.08 8.27
N HIS A 545 -20.30 -4.05 9.42
CA HIS A 545 -19.85 -4.75 10.61
C HIS A 545 -20.12 -6.24 10.41
N LEU A 546 -19.08 -7.04 10.59
CA LEU A 546 -18.94 -8.49 10.42
C LEU A 546 -19.86 -9.37 11.30
N GLU A 547 -21.03 -8.90 11.75
CA GLU A 547 -21.85 -9.61 12.75
C GLU A 547 -22.99 -10.48 12.18
N THR A 548 -23.18 -10.56 10.86
CA THR A 548 -24.06 -11.59 10.25
C THR A 548 -23.46 -12.23 8.98
N THR A 549 -22.13 -12.28 8.87
CA THR A 549 -21.43 -12.97 7.78
C THR A 549 -21.19 -14.43 8.16
N GLU A 550 -22.15 -15.31 7.87
CA GLU A 550 -21.95 -16.74 8.06
C GLU A 550 -21.12 -17.33 6.90
N PHE A 551 -19.79 -17.31 7.04
CA PHE A 551 -18.91 -18.08 6.16
C PHE A 551 -19.04 -19.57 6.49
N TYR A 552 -19.59 -20.33 5.55
CA TYR A 552 -19.77 -21.75 5.79
C TYR A 552 -18.77 -22.59 5.00
N LYS A 553 -17.86 -23.26 5.73
CA LYS A 553 -17.09 -24.37 5.18
C LYS A 553 -18.04 -25.42 4.60
N PHE A 554 -17.89 -25.75 3.33
CA PHE A 554 -18.76 -26.72 2.65
C PHE A 554 -18.07 -28.02 2.25
N SER A 555 -16.73 -28.04 2.32
CA SER A 555 -15.87 -29.21 2.10
C SER A 555 -15.47 -29.89 3.41
#